data_AF-A0A231RIY4-F1
#
_entry.id   AF-A0A231RIY4-F1
#
_cell.length_a   1.000
_cell.length_b   1.000
_cell.length_c   1.000
_cell.angle_alpha   90.00
_cell.angle_beta   90.00
_cell.angle_gamma   90.00
#
_symmetry.space_group_name_H-M   'P 1'
#
loop_
_entity.id
_entity.type
_entity.pdbx_description
1 polymer ?
#
loop_
_entity_poly.entity_id
_entity_poly.type
_entity_poly.pdbx_seq_one_letter_code
_entity_poly.pdbx_strand_id
1 'polypeptide(L)'
;MTGPRELLLRSGLPNVRDKARRGEPIAAAFLGGSITEGAGASDAEATSWRARTAEYLAERFGEGTKSVNAGVGGTTSAFGAHRLALHAFGEDEIDLLFVEFAVNDWDYGANVREAALRGMEGIVRQCRRLMPRADIVFVYAASDRNISEELPLTIAAHEEVASRYGIPSVNLAFRVRTLAEAGAIRWEELAPDRIHPNDQGYALYASTVRECLNFALSAGEEADDAAEGEEPTGLLPEPLVHGHYGEAKLLDIGIAESADGFATSDREPGALMNWRYPIRHLHADREDASLTFRTIGRGAGVVLLCGPDTGIFEYSVNGGEFREANPFDDWCTVAYRPVILLFPAERERGELRVELRNTANKDGRSAGTGLRVLGFLSH
;
A
#
# COMPACT_ATOMS: atom_id res chain seq x y z
N MET A 1 14.52 -14.88 -21.57
CA MET A 1 14.15 -13.49 -21.92
C MET A 1 13.91 -12.74 -20.61
N THR A 2 14.84 -11.89 -20.16
CA THR A 2 14.91 -11.36 -18.78
C THR A 2 14.75 -9.84 -18.66
N GLY A 3 14.37 -9.15 -19.73
CA GLY A 3 14.13 -7.69 -19.70
C GLY A 3 12.73 -7.32 -19.19
N PRO A 4 12.52 -6.04 -18.78
CA PRO A 4 11.21 -5.55 -18.39
C PRO A 4 10.23 -5.67 -19.56
N ARG A 5 8.96 -5.89 -19.25
CA ARG A 5 7.85 -5.95 -20.20
C ARG A 5 6.72 -5.06 -19.70
N GLU A 6 5.95 -4.50 -20.63
CA GLU A 6 4.78 -3.68 -20.32
C GLU A 6 3.66 -4.47 -19.64
N LEU A 7 3.36 -5.68 -20.15
CA LEU A 7 2.31 -6.54 -19.63
C LEU A 7 2.82 -7.98 -19.49
N LEU A 8 2.53 -8.57 -18.35
CA LEU A 8 2.66 -10.01 -18.11
C LEU A 8 1.32 -10.54 -17.59
N LEU A 9 0.60 -11.31 -18.40
CA LEU A 9 -0.77 -11.72 -18.10
C LEU A 9 -0.86 -12.80 -17.01
N ARG A 10 0.08 -13.75 -16.98
CA ARG A 10 0.06 -14.92 -16.07
C ARG A 10 -1.30 -15.63 -16.07
N SER A 11 -1.94 -15.80 -14.91
CA SER A 11 -3.26 -16.44 -14.80
C SER A 11 -4.42 -15.51 -15.21
N GLY A 12 -4.13 -14.25 -15.55
CA GLY A 12 -5.13 -13.28 -16.01
C GLY A 12 -6.12 -12.88 -14.92
N LEU A 13 -7.34 -12.57 -15.37
CA LEU A 13 -8.45 -12.08 -14.52
C LEU A 13 -9.70 -12.96 -14.68
N PRO A 14 -9.65 -14.24 -14.28
CA PRO A 14 -10.73 -15.19 -14.55
C PRO A 14 -12.06 -14.78 -13.89
N ASN A 15 -12.05 -14.32 -12.63
CA ASN A 15 -13.27 -13.98 -11.91
C ASN A 15 -13.93 -12.71 -12.48
N VAL A 16 -13.13 -11.70 -12.79
CA VAL A 16 -13.60 -10.46 -13.41
C VAL A 16 -14.09 -10.72 -14.84
N ARG A 17 -13.41 -11.59 -15.60
CA ARG A 17 -13.86 -12.02 -16.93
C ARG A 17 -15.22 -12.71 -16.87
N ASP A 18 -15.40 -13.58 -15.89
CA ASP A 18 -16.67 -14.27 -15.67
C ASP A 18 -17.81 -13.31 -15.32
N LYS A 19 -17.55 -12.30 -14.47
CA LYS A 19 -18.51 -11.22 -14.21
C LYS A 19 -18.81 -10.40 -15.47
N ALA A 20 -17.79 -10.07 -16.27
CA ALA A 20 -17.94 -9.32 -17.51
C ALA A 20 -18.85 -10.05 -18.51
N ARG A 21 -18.75 -11.38 -18.60
CA ARG A 21 -19.60 -12.23 -19.47
C ARG A 21 -21.04 -12.26 -19.02
N ARG A 22 -21.29 -12.18 -17.71
CA ARG A 22 -22.65 -12.13 -17.14
C ARG A 22 -23.25 -10.72 -17.12
N GLY A 23 -22.49 -9.70 -17.49
CA GLY A 23 -22.93 -8.30 -17.41
C GLY A 23 -23.14 -7.84 -15.97
N GLU A 24 -22.40 -8.42 -15.02
CA GLU A 24 -22.49 -8.06 -13.60
C GLU A 24 -21.56 -6.88 -13.29
N PRO A 25 -21.98 -5.93 -12.42
CA PRO A 25 -21.09 -4.88 -11.96
C PRO A 25 -19.94 -5.46 -11.13
N ILE A 26 -18.84 -4.72 -11.08
CA ILE A 26 -17.68 -5.07 -10.25
C ILE A 26 -17.39 -4.00 -9.19
N ALA A 27 -16.82 -4.41 -8.08
CA ALA A 27 -16.21 -3.52 -7.10
C ALA A 27 -14.68 -3.60 -7.21
N ALA A 28 -14.03 -2.47 -7.48
CA ALA A 28 -12.58 -2.37 -7.58
C ALA A 28 -11.98 -1.61 -6.40
N ALA A 29 -10.86 -2.09 -5.85
CA ALA A 29 -10.07 -1.37 -4.86
C ALA A 29 -8.68 -1.06 -5.40
N PHE A 30 -8.17 0.11 -5.05
CA PHE A 30 -6.85 0.58 -5.48
C PHE A 30 -5.99 0.85 -4.25
N LEU A 31 -5.05 -0.06 -3.97
CA LEU A 31 -4.16 0.00 -2.83
C LEU A 31 -2.77 0.46 -3.29
N GLY A 32 -2.31 1.59 -2.76
CA GLY A 32 -0.96 2.07 -3.09
C GLY A 32 -0.51 3.30 -2.32
N GLY A 33 0.56 3.93 -2.83
CA GLY A 33 1.12 5.16 -2.31
C GLY A 33 0.42 6.44 -2.81
N SER A 34 1.19 7.53 -2.93
CA SER A 34 0.71 8.86 -3.30
C SER A 34 0.23 8.95 -4.75
N ILE A 35 0.85 8.18 -5.66
CA ILE A 35 0.44 8.09 -7.06
C ILE A 35 -0.95 7.43 -7.17
N THR A 36 -1.23 6.43 -6.35
CA THR A 36 -2.56 5.80 -6.26
C THR A 36 -3.59 6.72 -5.58
N GLU A 37 -3.17 7.45 -4.54
CA GLU A 37 -3.99 8.47 -3.88
C GLU A 37 -4.44 9.57 -4.87
N GLY A 38 -3.54 9.96 -5.78
CA GLY A 38 -3.79 10.92 -6.86
C GLY A 38 -2.93 12.18 -6.81
N ALA A 39 -1.83 12.18 -6.04
CA ALA A 39 -0.92 13.33 -5.95
C ALA A 39 -0.42 13.77 -7.34
N GLY A 40 -0.38 15.07 -7.59
CA GLY A 40 0.00 15.65 -8.89
C GLY A 40 -1.15 15.85 -9.88
N ALA A 41 -2.28 15.17 -9.69
CA ALA A 41 -3.51 15.42 -10.47
C ALA A 41 -4.11 16.78 -10.11
N SER A 42 -4.74 17.46 -11.08
CA SER A 42 -5.54 18.66 -10.81
C SER A 42 -6.81 18.33 -10.02
N ASP A 43 -7.35 17.12 -10.20
CA ASP A 43 -8.41 16.53 -9.40
C ASP A 43 -8.11 15.03 -9.18
N ALA A 44 -7.72 14.67 -7.95
CA ALA A 44 -7.38 13.29 -7.61
C ALA A 44 -8.54 12.30 -7.82
N GLU A 45 -9.78 12.77 -7.79
CA GLU A 45 -10.99 11.96 -7.94
C GLU A 45 -11.51 11.91 -9.38
N ALA A 46 -10.95 12.70 -10.30
CA ALA A 46 -11.34 12.70 -11.72
C ALA A 46 -10.18 12.43 -12.69
N THR A 47 -9.00 13.03 -12.48
CA THR A 47 -7.92 13.02 -13.46
C THR A 47 -6.76 12.07 -13.14
N SER A 48 -6.73 11.48 -11.94
CA SER A 48 -5.75 10.44 -11.57
C SER A 48 -5.91 9.15 -12.39
N TRP A 49 -4.85 8.33 -12.49
CA TRP A 49 -4.93 7.07 -13.23
C TRP A 49 -6.01 6.15 -12.66
N ARG A 50 -6.14 6.16 -11.33
CA ARG A 50 -7.12 5.41 -10.57
C ARG A 50 -8.54 5.87 -10.89
N ALA A 51 -8.80 7.17 -10.84
CA ALA A 51 -10.10 7.75 -11.18
C ALA A 51 -10.52 7.41 -12.62
N ARG A 52 -9.61 7.61 -13.58
CA ARG A 52 -9.84 7.28 -14.99
C ARG A 52 -10.01 5.78 -15.24
N THR A 53 -9.31 4.94 -14.48
CA THR A 53 -9.49 3.48 -14.55
C THR A 53 -10.86 3.10 -13.98
N ALA A 54 -11.28 3.71 -12.87
CA ALA A 54 -12.60 3.49 -12.30
C ALA A 54 -13.73 3.93 -13.25
N GLU A 55 -13.57 5.07 -13.94
CA GLU A 55 -14.48 5.52 -14.99
C GLU A 55 -14.60 4.49 -16.11
N TYR A 56 -13.47 4.01 -16.64
CA TYR A 56 -13.46 2.93 -17.64
C TYR A 56 -14.17 1.67 -17.15
N LEU A 57 -13.96 1.26 -15.89
CA LEU A 57 -14.66 0.10 -15.32
C LEU A 57 -16.18 0.35 -15.24
N ALA A 58 -16.60 1.55 -14.84
CA ALA A 58 -18.02 1.90 -14.80
C ALA A 58 -18.66 1.90 -16.20
N GLU A 59 -17.96 2.42 -17.22
CA GLU A 59 -18.40 2.34 -18.62
C GLU A 59 -18.52 0.90 -19.11
N ARG A 60 -17.59 0.02 -18.68
CA ARG A 60 -17.50 -1.37 -19.17
C ARG A 60 -18.47 -2.33 -18.49
N PHE A 61 -18.75 -2.14 -17.21
CA PHE A 61 -19.53 -3.05 -16.35
C PHE A 61 -20.90 -2.48 -15.95
N GLY A 62 -21.16 -1.20 -16.24
CA GLY A 62 -22.46 -0.58 -16.06
C GLY A 62 -22.78 -0.16 -14.63
N GLU A 63 -24.06 0.16 -14.42
CA GLU A 63 -24.59 0.66 -13.16
C GLU A 63 -24.31 -0.29 -11.99
N GLY A 64 -23.90 0.26 -10.85
CA GLY A 64 -23.53 -0.51 -9.66
C GLY A 64 -22.04 -0.83 -9.55
N THR A 65 -21.23 -0.52 -10.57
CA THR A 65 -19.77 -0.58 -10.48
C THR A 65 -19.26 0.42 -9.43
N LYS A 66 -18.39 -0.04 -8.54
CA LYS A 66 -17.83 0.78 -7.45
C LYS A 66 -16.32 0.82 -7.51
N SER A 67 -15.74 1.90 -6.98
CA SER A 67 -14.29 1.96 -6.77
C SER A 67 -13.95 2.49 -5.38
N VAL A 68 -12.92 1.90 -4.77
CA VAL A 68 -12.35 2.30 -3.48
C VAL A 68 -10.94 2.83 -3.71
N ASN A 69 -10.71 4.09 -3.37
CA ASN A 69 -9.37 4.68 -3.35
C ASN A 69 -8.73 4.46 -1.98
N ALA A 70 -7.92 3.41 -1.89
CA ALA A 70 -7.12 3.08 -0.72
C ALA A 70 -5.66 3.52 -0.90
N GLY A 71 -5.39 4.66 -1.55
CA GLY A 71 -4.07 5.28 -1.58
C GLY A 71 -3.70 5.96 -0.25
N VAL A 72 -2.43 5.86 0.17
CA VAL A 72 -1.86 6.63 1.30
C VAL A 72 -0.44 7.05 0.96
N GLY A 73 -0.23 8.33 0.73
CA GLY A 73 1.05 8.89 0.29
C GLY A 73 2.24 8.66 1.22
N GLY A 74 3.38 8.34 0.60
CA GLY A 74 4.64 8.07 1.31
C GLY A 74 4.58 6.82 2.18
N THR A 75 3.80 5.81 1.80
CA THR A 75 3.71 4.53 2.53
C THR A 75 4.04 3.34 1.64
N THR A 76 4.54 2.27 2.25
CA THR A 76 5.08 1.09 1.58
C THR A 76 4.05 -0.06 1.57
N SER A 77 4.34 -1.11 0.81
CA SER A 77 3.54 -2.34 0.78
C SER A 77 3.43 -3.01 2.16
N ALA A 78 4.40 -2.79 3.06
CA ALA A 78 4.30 -3.23 4.44
C ALA A 78 3.08 -2.60 5.14
N PHE A 79 2.90 -1.28 5.06
CA PHE A 79 1.69 -0.64 5.61
C PHE A 79 0.44 -0.98 4.80
N GLY A 80 0.58 -1.09 3.48
CA GLY A 80 -0.47 -1.60 2.60
C GLY A 80 -1.06 -2.92 3.10
N ALA A 81 -0.20 -3.88 3.48
CA ALA A 81 -0.62 -5.15 4.05
C ALA A 81 -1.37 -4.97 5.39
N HIS A 82 -0.88 -4.12 6.29
CA HIS A 82 -1.54 -3.92 7.59
C HIS A 82 -2.93 -3.28 7.45
N ARG A 83 -3.10 -2.36 6.49
CA ARG A 83 -4.35 -1.61 6.32
C ARG A 83 -5.29 -2.16 5.25
N LEU A 84 -4.91 -3.23 4.54
CA LEU A 84 -5.65 -3.77 3.41
C LEU A 84 -7.13 -4.03 3.78
N ALA A 85 -7.36 -4.80 4.84
CA ALA A 85 -8.71 -5.16 5.26
C ALA A 85 -9.55 -3.93 5.63
N LEU A 86 -8.95 -2.95 6.32
CA LEU A 86 -9.69 -1.78 6.79
C LEU A 86 -9.97 -0.77 5.67
N HIS A 87 -8.97 -0.47 4.82
CA HIS A 87 -9.03 0.66 3.89
C HIS A 87 -9.38 0.26 2.46
N ALA A 88 -9.05 -0.96 2.02
CA ALA A 88 -9.35 -1.41 0.66
C ALA A 88 -10.63 -2.24 0.59
N PHE A 89 -10.90 -3.05 1.62
CA PHE A 89 -12.06 -3.93 1.66
C PHE A 89 -13.21 -3.31 2.48
N GLY A 90 -12.92 -2.82 3.68
CA GLY A 90 -13.95 -2.32 4.58
C GLY A 90 -14.97 -3.41 4.88
N GLU A 91 -16.25 -3.11 4.61
CA GLU A 91 -17.36 -4.07 4.71
C GLU A 91 -17.85 -4.58 3.34
N ASP A 92 -17.28 -4.07 2.25
CA ASP A 92 -17.69 -4.39 0.88
C ASP A 92 -16.95 -5.62 0.32
N GLU A 93 -17.61 -6.36 -0.57
CA GLU A 93 -16.96 -7.38 -1.40
C GLU A 93 -16.18 -6.68 -2.52
N ILE A 94 -14.92 -7.07 -2.72
CA ILE A 94 -14.05 -6.55 -3.79
C ILE A 94 -13.81 -7.65 -4.83
N ASP A 95 -14.00 -7.31 -6.09
CA ASP A 95 -13.79 -8.20 -7.24
C ASP A 95 -12.42 -8.02 -7.89
N LEU A 96 -11.86 -6.82 -7.79
CA LEU A 96 -10.60 -6.48 -8.45
C LEU A 96 -9.75 -5.57 -7.54
N LEU A 97 -8.56 -6.04 -7.17
CA LEU A 97 -7.61 -5.29 -6.38
C LEU A 97 -6.41 -4.87 -7.24
N PHE A 98 -6.23 -3.57 -7.42
CA PHE A 98 -4.99 -3.01 -7.96
C PHE A 98 -4.02 -2.73 -6.82
N VAL A 99 -2.74 -3.13 -6.99
CA VAL A 99 -1.68 -2.92 -6.00
C VAL A 99 -0.50 -2.20 -6.65
N GLU A 100 -0.11 -1.04 -6.10
CA GLU A 100 0.95 -0.18 -6.63
C GLU A 100 1.83 0.35 -5.48
N PHE A 101 3.06 -0.15 -5.37
CA PHE A 101 4.05 0.29 -4.38
C PHE A 101 5.49 0.32 -4.92
N ALA A 102 5.68 0.18 -6.24
CA ALA A 102 7.00 -0.03 -6.82
C ALA A 102 7.96 1.15 -6.57
N VAL A 103 7.41 2.37 -6.50
CA VAL A 103 8.18 3.59 -6.19
C VAL A 103 8.29 3.86 -4.68
N ASN A 104 7.51 3.17 -3.84
CA ASN A 104 7.49 3.37 -2.39
C ASN A 104 8.36 2.37 -1.63
N ASP A 105 8.51 1.14 -2.10
CA ASP A 105 9.24 0.07 -1.41
C ASP A 105 10.78 0.21 -1.46
N TRP A 106 11.28 1.42 -1.68
CA TRP A 106 12.71 1.69 -1.92
C TRP A 106 13.49 2.06 -0.66
N ASP A 107 12.81 2.49 0.40
CA ASP A 107 13.46 3.16 1.54
C ASP A 107 13.74 2.17 2.70
N TYR A 108 14.41 1.06 2.40
CA TYR A 108 14.80 0.03 3.38
C TYR A 108 16.30 -0.35 3.33
N GLY A 109 17.12 0.45 2.65
CA GLY A 109 18.57 0.20 2.52
C GLY A 109 18.87 -1.19 1.94
N ALA A 110 19.74 -1.96 2.58
CA ALA A 110 20.09 -3.32 2.14
C ALA A 110 18.91 -4.31 2.16
N ASN A 111 17.82 -3.98 2.86
CA ASN A 111 16.66 -4.87 3.06
C ASN A 111 15.50 -4.60 2.09
N VAL A 112 15.66 -3.72 1.10
CA VAL A 112 14.62 -3.34 0.11
C VAL A 112 13.90 -4.55 -0.47
N ARG A 113 14.64 -5.53 -0.97
CA ARG A 113 14.03 -6.73 -1.56
C ARG A 113 13.18 -7.50 -0.56
N GLU A 114 13.71 -7.80 0.63
CA GLU A 114 12.98 -8.58 1.64
C GLU A 114 11.74 -7.85 2.14
N ALA A 115 11.84 -6.53 2.37
CA ALA A 115 10.71 -5.70 2.79
C ALA A 115 9.59 -5.69 1.74
N ALA A 116 9.94 -5.51 0.46
CA ALA A 116 9.00 -5.55 -0.66
C ALA A 116 8.31 -6.92 -0.78
N LEU A 117 9.07 -8.01 -0.67
CA LEU A 117 8.51 -9.37 -0.67
C LEU A 117 7.51 -9.57 0.47
N ARG A 118 7.85 -9.18 1.70
CA ARG A 118 6.98 -9.36 2.87
C ARG A 118 5.66 -8.60 2.73
N GLY A 119 5.72 -7.36 2.24
CA GLY A 119 4.56 -6.51 2.01
C GLY A 119 3.66 -7.04 0.90
N MET A 120 4.21 -7.22 -0.29
CA MET A 120 3.44 -7.66 -1.46
C MET A 120 2.88 -9.06 -1.28
N GLU A 121 3.67 -10.02 -0.77
CA GLU A 121 3.16 -11.36 -0.46
C GLU A 121 2.10 -11.32 0.64
N GLY A 122 2.28 -10.45 1.64
CA GLY A 122 1.29 -10.21 2.68
C GLY A 122 -0.06 -9.78 2.11
N ILE A 123 -0.07 -8.78 1.22
CA ILE A 123 -1.27 -8.28 0.55
C ILE A 123 -1.97 -9.40 -0.23
N VAL A 124 -1.21 -10.15 -1.03
CA VAL A 124 -1.77 -11.24 -1.86
C VAL A 124 -2.41 -12.31 -1.00
N ARG A 125 -1.69 -12.82 0.01
CA ARG A 125 -2.20 -13.90 0.87
C ARG A 125 -3.42 -13.46 1.67
N GLN A 126 -3.45 -12.20 2.12
CA GLN A 126 -4.63 -11.64 2.76
C GLN A 126 -5.81 -11.54 1.80
N CYS A 127 -5.59 -11.00 0.60
CA CYS A 127 -6.64 -10.88 -0.43
C CYS A 127 -7.24 -12.26 -0.75
N ARG A 128 -6.41 -13.28 -0.99
CA ARG A 128 -6.89 -14.63 -1.27
C ARG A 128 -7.66 -15.28 -0.11
N ARG A 129 -7.34 -14.90 1.14
CA ARG A 129 -8.03 -15.40 2.34
C ARG A 129 -9.34 -14.67 2.62
N LEU A 130 -9.36 -13.35 2.46
CA LEU A 130 -10.49 -12.49 2.81
C LEU A 130 -11.48 -12.31 1.64
N MET A 131 -10.96 -12.27 0.41
CA MET A 131 -11.68 -12.07 -0.84
C MET A 131 -11.26 -13.14 -1.87
N PRO A 132 -11.61 -14.43 -1.66
CA PRO A 132 -11.11 -15.54 -2.47
C PRO A 132 -11.48 -15.45 -3.96
N ARG A 133 -12.51 -14.66 -4.31
CA ARG A 133 -12.95 -14.40 -5.70
C ARG A 133 -12.39 -13.12 -6.30
N ALA A 134 -11.66 -12.30 -5.53
CA ALA A 134 -11.04 -11.09 -6.07
C ALA A 134 -9.89 -11.48 -7.01
N ASP A 135 -9.85 -10.89 -8.20
CA ASP A 135 -8.63 -10.87 -9.01
C ASP A 135 -7.70 -9.74 -8.53
N ILE A 136 -6.40 -9.89 -8.79
CA ILE A 136 -5.38 -8.93 -8.37
C ILE A 136 -4.60 -8.49 -9.61
N VAL A 137 -4.27 -7.20 -9.70
CA VAL A 137 -3.36 -6.65 -10.72
C VAL A 137 -2.26 -5.87 -10.01
N PHE A 138 -1.01 -6.19 -10.31
CA PHE A 138 0.11 -5.35 -9.89
C PHE A 138 0.35 -4.24 -10.92
N VAL A 139 0.54 -3.02 -10.44
CA VAL A 139 0.85 -1.86 -11.28
C VAL A 139 2.17 -1.28 -10.81
N TYR A 140 3.08 -0.99 -11.74
CA TYR A 140 4.38 -0.41 -11.44
C TYR A 140 4.47 1.00 -12.01
N ALA A 141 4.17 1.98 -11.17
CA ALA A 141 4.29 3.40 -11.52
C ALA A 141 5.73 3.78 -11.85
N ALA A 142 5.90 4.82 -12.66
CA ALA A 142 7.19 5.32 -13.11
C ALA A 142 7.74 6.41 -12.18
N SER A 143 9.06 6.44 -12.02
CA SER A 143 9.83 7.56 -11.48
C SER A 143 11.25 7.51 -12.01
N ASP A 144 12.05 8.55 -11.81
CA ASP A 144 13.47 8.54 -12.17
C ASP A 144 14.25 7.36 -11.54
N ARG A 145 13.74 6.77 -10.45
CA ARG A 145 14.36 5.61 -9.79
C ARG A 145 14.20 4.29 -10.57
N ASN A 146 13.20 4.19 -11.45
CA ASN A 146 12.79 2.91 -12.03
C ASN A 146 12.52 2.95 -13.55
N ILE A 147 12.61 4.13 -14.17
CA ILE A 147 12.70 4.29 -15.63
C ILE A 147 14.15 3.94 -16.04
N SER A 148 14.40 2.65 -16.26
CA SER A 148 15.73 2.11 -16.58
C SER A 148 15.66 0.99 -17.62
N GLU A 149 16.75 0.73 -18.34
CA GLU A 149 16.85 -0.40 -19.29
C GLU A 149 16.69 -1.75 -18.57
N GLU A 150 17.36 -1.90 -17.42
CA GLU A 150 17.30 -3.06 -16.55
C GLU A 150 16.04 -3.06 -15.67
N LEU A 151 15.66 -4.24 -15.15
CA LEU A 151 14.52 -4.37 -14.24
C LEU A 151 14.90 -3.85 -12.84
N PRO A 152 14.26 -2.77 -12.35
CA PRO A 152 14.54 -2.20 -11.03
C PRO A 152 14.28 -3.20 -9.90
N LEU A 153 15.08 -3.13 -8.81
CA LEU A 153 15.02 -4.10 -7.71
C LEU A 153 13.62 -4.26 -7.10
N THR A 154 12.89 -3.17 -6.86
CA THR A 154 11.53 -3.26 -6.29
C THR A 154 10.55 -3.91 -7.26
N ILE A 155 10.60 -3.54 -8.55
CA ILE A 155 9.77 -4.18 -9.59
C ILE A 155 10.13 -5.66 -9.69
N ALA A 156 11.42 -6.02 -9.67
CA ALA A 156 11.86 -7.41 -9.68
C ALA A 156 11.29 -8.18 -8.48
N ALA A 157 11.36 -7.63 -7.26
CA ALA A 157 10.77 -8.26 -6.07
C ALA A 157 9.25 -8.42 -6.18
N HIS A 158 8.54 -7.42 -6.70
CA HIS A 158 7.09 -7.49 -6.92
C HIS A 158 6.75 -8.55 -7.97
N GLU A 159 7.54 -8.65 -9.04
CA GLU A 159 7.42 -9.65 -10.10
C GLU A 159 7.67 -11.08 -9.61
N GLU A 160 8.55 -11.28 -8.62
CA GLU A 160 8.73 -12.58 -7.96
C GLU A 160 7.44 -13.03 -7.26
N VAL A 161 6.80 -12.13 -6.52
CA VAL A 161 5.48 -12.38 -5.92
C VAL A 161 4.43 -12.62 -7.00
N ALA A 162 4.37 -11.76 -8.02
CA ALA A 162 3.39 -11.91 -9.10
C ALA A 162 3.53 -13.27 -9.81
N SER A 163 4.76 -13.70 -10.08
CA SER A 163 5.07 -15.01 -10.67
C SER A 163 4.61 -16.17 -9.79
N ARG A 164 4.91 -16.13 -8.49
CA ARG A 164 4.53 -17.18 -7.53
C ARG A 164 3.02 -17.38 -7.43
N TYR A 165 2.24 -16.30 -7.51
CA TYR A 165 0.81 -16.30 -7.27
C TYR A 165 -0.04 -16.11 -8.55
N GLY A 166 0.58 -16.17 -9.73
CA GLY A 166 -0.10 -16.07 -11.02
C GLY A 166 -0.72 -14.70 -11.31
N ILE A 167 -0.21 -13.62 -10.71
CA ILE A 167 -0.85 -12.29 -10.75
C ILE A 167 -0.45 -11.52 -12.01
N PRO A 168 -1.38 -11.00 -12.81
CA PRO A 168 -1.05 -10.10 -13.91
C PRO A 168 -0.36 -8.83 -13.42
N SER A 169 0.58 -8.33 -14.20
CA SER A 169 1.28 -7.08 -13.89
C SER A 169 1.40 -6.13 -15.08
N VAL A 170 1.26 -4.83 -14.79
CA VAL A 170 1.36 -3.72 -15.74
C VAL A 170 2.52 -2.81 -15.35
N ASN A 171 3.51 -2.69 -16.23
CA ASN A 171 4.70 -1.88 -16.00
C ASN A 171 4.61 -0.53 -16.72
N LEU A 172 4.17 0.50 -15.99
CA LEU A 172 4.04 1.86 -16.51
C LEU A 172 5.41 2.53 -16.70
N ALA A 173 6.40 2.17 -15.87
CA ALA A 173 7.78 2.63 -16.05
C ALA A 173 8.37 2.18 -17.40
N PHE A 174 8.06 0.95 -17.83
CA PHE A 174 8.44 0.46 -19.16
C PHE A 174 7.80 1.29 -20.27
N ARG A 175 6.48 1.54 -20.21
CA ARG A 175 5.76 2.36 -21.21
C ARG A 175 6.35 3.78 -21.30
N VAL A 176 6.59 4.42 -20.15
CA VAL A 176 7.20 5.76 -20.09
C VAL A 176 8.58 5.75 -20.74
N ARG A 177 9.44 4.78 -20.38
CA ARG A 177 10.78 4.64 -20.97
C ARG A 177 10.71 4.49 -22.49
N THR A 178 9.90 3.57 -22.99
CA THR A 178 9.78 3.29 -24.43
C THR A 178 9.30 4.51 -25.21
N LEU A 179 8.34 5.27 -24.69
CA LEU A 179 7.88 6.49 -25.33
C LEU A 179 8.93 7.62 -25.27
N ALA A 180 9.68 7.73 -24.17
CA ALA A 180 10.76 8.71 -24.03
C ALA A 180 11.93 8.41 -24.98
N GLU A 181 12.36 7.15 -25.08
CA GLU A 181 13.40 6.68 -26.01
C GLU A 181 13.01 6.93 -27.49
N ALA A 182 11.72 6.81 -27.81
CA ALA A 182 11.18 7.14 -29.12
C ALA A 182 11.03 8.65 -29.38
N GLY A 183 11.32 9.51 -28.39
CA GLY A 183 11.16 10.96 -28.48
C GLY A 183 9.69 11.43 -28.49
N ALA A 184 8.75 10.57 -28.12
CA ALA A 184 7.32 10.87 -28.15
C ALA A 184 6.84 11.67 -26.92
N ILE A 185 7.55 11.56 -25.80
CA ILE A 185 7.26 12.27 -24.55
C ILE A 185 8.56 12.72 -23.87
N ARG A 186 8.44 13.63 -22.90
CA ARG A 186 9.48 13.89 -21.90
C ARG A 186 8.88 13.63 -20.52
N TRP A 187 9.54 12.81 -19.70
CA TRP A 187 8.99 12.39 -18.41
C TRP A 187 8.70 13.58 -17.50
N GLU A 188 9.54 14.60 -17.53
CA GLU A 188 9.42 15.83 -16.74
C GLU A 188 8.19 16.66 -17.06
N GLU A 189 7.71 16.58 -18.30
CA GLU A 189 6.48 17.26 -18.70
C GLU A 189 5.25 16.55 -18.16
N LEU A 190 5.35 15.24 -17.94
CA LEU A 190 4.27 14.41 -17.42
C LEU A 190 4.32 14.29 -15.89
N ALA A 191 5.50 14.41 -15.28
CA ALA A 191 5.72 14.40 -13.84
C ALA A 191 6.79 15.44 -13.47
N PRO A 192 6.39 16.69 -13.19
CA PRO A 192 7.33 17.80 -12.95
C PRO A 192 8.32 17.57 -11.81
N ASP A 193 7.94 16.81 -10.78
CA ASP A 193 8.78 16.45 -9.64
C ASP A 193 9.49 15.09 -9.82
N ARG A 194 9.41 14.51 -11.03
CA ARG A 194 9.99 13.21 -11.42
C ARG A 194 9.35 11.98 -10.77
N ILE A 195 8.27 12.15 -10.01
CA ILE A 195 7.61 11.08 -9.24
C ILE A 195 6.10 11.08 -9.50
N HIS A 196 5.43 12.20 -9.27
CA HIS A 196 3.98 12.32 -9.30
C HIS A 196 3.51 12.83 -10.68
N PRO A 197 2.76 12.02 -11.44
CA PRO A 197 2.20 12.46 -12.71
C PRO A 197 1.22 13.63 -12.56
N ASN A 198 1.20 14.51 -13.54
CA ASN A 198 0.10 15.44 -13.77
C ASN A 198 -1.04 14.76 -14.55
N ASP A 199 -2.08 15.51 -14.92
CA ASP A 199 -3.24 14.98 -15.64
C ASP A 199 -2.90 14.25 -16.95
N GLN A 200 -1.88 14.71 -17.68
CA GLN A 200 -1.46 14.08 -18.93
C GLN A 200 -0.68 12.79 -18.66
N GLY A 201 0.20 12.80 -17.65
CA GLY A 201 0.90 11.59 -17.21
C GLY A 201 -0.07 10.53 -16.68
N TYR A 202 -1.08 10.93 -15.91
CA TYR A 202 -2.13 10.02 -15.45
C TYR A 202 -3.04 9.53 -16.57
N ALA A 203 -3.29 10.32 -17.62
CA ALA A 203 -3.99 9.86 -18.81
C ALA A 203 -3.21 8.75 -19.53
N LEU A 204 -1.88 8.87 -19.65
CA LEU A 204 -1.00 7.81 -20.18
C LEU A 204 -1.05 6.54 -19.32
N TYR A 205 -1.04 6.69 -18.00
CA TYR A 205 -1.13 5.55 -17.09
C TYR A 205 -2.47 4.82 -17.27
N ALA A 206 -3.59 5.56 -17.22
CA ALA A 206 -4.91 4.99 -17.35
C ALA A 206 -5.14 4.33 -18.72
N SER A 207 -4.65 4.92 -19.82
CA SER A 207 -4.78 4.31 -21.14
C SER A 207 -4.01 2.99 -21.24
N THR A 208 -2.81 2.93 -20.66
CA THR A 208 -1.98 1.71 -20.63
C THR A 208 -2.63 0.63 -19.77
N VAL A 209 -3.15 0.97 -18.60
CA VAL A 209 -3.91 0.03 -17.74
C VAL A 209 -5.15 -0.47 -18.47
N ARG A 210 -5.91 0.41 -19.12
CA ARG A 210 -7.09 0.05 -19.93
C ARG A 210 -6.74 -0.91 -21.07
N GLU A 211 -5.68 -0.65 -21.82
CA GLU A 211 -5.17 -1.55 -22.88
C GLU A 211 -4.87 -2.93 -22.32
N CYS A 212 -4.19 -3.00 -21.17
CA CYS A 212 -3.87 -4.26 -20.49
C CYS A 212 -5.12 -5.00 -19.98
N LEU A 213 -6.09 -4.28 -19.40
CA LEU A 213 -7.35 -4.86 -18.95
C LEU A 213 -8.16 -5.42 -20.12
N ASN A 214 -8.28 -4.67 -21.21
CA ASN A 214 -8.95 -5.15 -22.43
C ASN A 214 -8.28 -6.45 -22.94
N PHE A 215 -6.95 -6.48 -23.00
CA PHE A 215 -6.22 -7.68 -23.40
C PHE A 215 -6.48 -8.86 -22.45
N ALA A 216 -6.44 -8.63 -21.13
CA ALA A 216 -6.66 -9.67 -20.13
C ALA A 216 -8.10 -10.24 -20.16
N LEU A 217 -9.09 -9.41 -20.46
CA LEU A 217 -10.48 -9.81 -20.57
C LEU A 217 -10.77 -10.57 -21.88
N SER A 218 -10.09 -10.22 -22.98
CA SER A 218 -10.24 -10.90 -24.28
C SER A 218 -9.39 -12.16 -24.43
N ALA A 219 -8.20 -12.24 -23.82
CA ALA A 219 -7.31 -13.40 -23.97
C ALA A 219 -7.90 -14.72 -23.42
N GLY A 220 -8.91 -14.65 -22.57
CA GLY A 220 -9.64 -15.83 -22.09
C GLY A 220 -10.65 -16.40 -23.08
N GLU A 221 -10.88 -15.76 -24.23
CA GLU A 221 -11.76 -16.28 -25.28
C GLU A 221 -11.11 -17.45 -26.05
N GLU A 222 -9.77 -17.54 -26.10
CA GLU A 222 -9.03 -18.63 -26.78
C GLU A 222 -8.61 -19.77 -25.82
N ALA A 223 -8.55 -19.52 -24.51
CA ALA A 223 -8.08 -20.50 -23.52
C ALA A 223 -9.19 -21.42 -22.96
N ASP A 224 -10.45 -20.99 -23.03
CA ASP A 224 -11.59 -21.74 -22.48
C ASP A 224 -11.97 -22.96 -23.33
N ASP A 225 -11.53 -23.05 -24.59
CA ASP A 225 -11.68 -24.27 -25.42
C ASP A 225 -10.67 -25.37 -25.04
N ALA A 226 -9.69 -25.09 -24.17
CA ALA A 226 -8.60 -26.01 -23.81
C ALA A 226 -8.55 -26.43 -22.33
N ALA A 227 -9.41 -25.88 -21.46
CA ALA A 227 -9.34 -26.08 -20.01
C ALA A 227 -10.62 -26.70 -19.43
N GLU A 228 -10.91 -27.95 -19.79
CA GLU A 228 -11.68 -28.82 -18.90
C GLU A 228 -10.73 -29.40 -17.84
N GLY A 229 -10.98 -29.04 -16.57
CA GLY A 229 -10.51 -29.82 -15.42
C GLY A 229 -9.24 -29.33 -14.74
N GLU A 230 -9.40 -28.41 -13.79
CA GLU A 230 -8.95 -28.59 -12.40
C GLU A 230 -9.51 -27.43 -11.57
N GLU A 231 -10.39 -27.75 -10.62
CA GLU A 231 -10.82 -26.81 -9.58
C GLU A 231 -9.57 -26.30 -8.84
N PRO A 232 -9.41 -24.99 -8.61
CA PRO A 232 -8.33 -24.48 -7.79
C PRO A 232 -8.33 -25.22 -6.46
N THR A 233 -7.21 -25.82 -6.10
CA THR A 233 -7.09 -26.68 -4.90
C THR A 233 -7.37 -25.95 -3.57
N GLY A 234 -7.72 -24.66 -3.60
CA GLY A 234 -7.96 -23.78 -2.45
C GLY A 234 -6.70 -23.49 -1.63
N LEU A 235 -5.60 -24.20 -1.88
CA LEU A 235 -4.36 -24.09 -1.13
C LEU A 235 -3.43 -23.09 -1.81
N LEU A 236 -3.08 -22.04 -1.07
CA LEU A 236 -2.05 -21.10 -1.49
C LEU A 236 -0.69 -21.82 -1.57
N PRO A 237 0.18 -21.44 -2.52
CA PRO A 237 1.55 -21.93 -2.53
C PRO A 237 2.27 -21.58 -1.20
N GLU A 238 3.34 -22.31 -0.89
CA GLU A 238 4.23 -21.96 0.23
C GLU A 238 4.70 -20.49 0.11
N PRO A 239 4.84 -19.75 1.21
CA PRO A 239 5.29 -18.37 1.14
C PRO A 239 6.72 -18.28 0.59
N LEU A 240 7.01 -17.22 -0.16
CA LEU A 240 8.34 -16.87 -0.68
C LEU A 240 9.27 -16.44 0.43
N VAL A 241 8.75 -15.73 1.43
CA VAL A 241 9.56 -15.17 2.52
C VAL A 241 8.95 -15.44 3.89
N HIS A 242 9.80 -15.86 4.82
CA HIS A 242 9.42 -15.95 6.22
C HIS A 242 9.12 -14.55 6.80
N GLY A 243 8.07 -14.46 7.62
CA GLY A 243 7.63 -13.19 8.21
C GLY A 243 6.92 -12.27 7.21
N HIS A 244 6.32 -12.82 6.15
CA HIS A 244 5.41 -12.07 5.29
C HIS A 244 4.22 -11.53 6.09
N TYR A 245 3.64 -10.42 5.65
CA TYR A 245 2.56 -9.71 6.35
C TYR A 245 1.17 -10.29 6.04
N GLY A 246 1.05 -11.62 5.97
CA GLY A 246 -0.19 -12.31 5.55
C GLY A 246 -1.31 -12.37 6.60
N GLU A 247 -0.96 -12.09 7.86
CA GLU A 247 -1.89 -11.94 8.98
C GLU A 247 -1.87 -10.50 9.54
N ALA A 248 -1.22 -9.57 8.84
CA ALA A 248 -1.01 -8.22 9.33
C ALA A 248 -2.32 -7.45 9.46
N LYS A 249 -2.41 -6.60 10.50
CA LYS A 249 -3.59 -5.80 10.80
C LYS A 249 -3.21 -4.43 11.33
N LEU A 250 -4.02 -3.44 10.96
CA LEU A 250 -4.16 -2.16 11.63
C LEU A 250 -5.26 -2.30 12.68
N LEU A 251 -4.95 -1.94 13.91
CA LEU A 251 -5.80 -2.09 15.09
C LEU A 251 -6.16 -0.71 15.64
N ASP A 252 -7.42 -0.54 16.05
CA ASP A 252 -7.95 0.70 16.62
C ASP A 252 -7.27 1.04 17.95
N ILE A 253 -7.15 2.33 18.26
CA ILE A 253 -6.58 2.82 19.52
C ILE A 253 -7.32 2.32 20.77
N GLY A 254 -8.58 1.89 20.64
CA GLY A 254 -9.41 1.38 21.71
C GLY A 254 -8.95 0.04 22.31
N ILE A 255 -7.99 -0.65 21.69
CA ILE A 255 -7.40 -1.87 22.28
C ILE A 255 -6.36 -1.57 23.37
N ALA A 256 -6.00 -0.29 23.58
CA ALA A 256 -5.02 0.09 24.59
C ALA A 256 -5.48 -0.36 25.99
N GLU A 257 -4.60 -1.04 26.72
CA GLU A 257 -4.85 -1.48 28.10
C GLU A 257 -4.75 -0.30 29.08
N SER A 258 -3.84 0.62 28.83
CA SER A 258 -3.61 1.81 29.63
C SER A 258 -3.02 2.93 28.78
N ALA A 259 -3.47 4.16 28.97
CA ALA A 259 -3.02 5.34 28.23
C ALA A 259 -2.82 6.52 29.20
N ASP A 260 -1.95 6.35 30.20
CA ASP A 260 -1.73 7.36 31.23
C ASP A 260 -1.06 8.61 30.66
N GLY A 261 -1.61 9.77 30.96
CA GLY A 261 -1.17 11.04 30.38
C GLY A 261 -1.54 11.27 28.91
N PHE A 262 -2.25 10.35 28.26
CA PHE A 262 -2.80 10.53 26.91
C PHE A 262 -4.25 10.99 26.94
N ALA A 263 -4.62 11.83 25.97
CA ALA A 263 -6.00 12.18 25.68
C ALA A 263 -6.41 11.64 24.30
N THR A 264 -7.69 11.28 24.13
CA THR A 264 -8.24 10.99 22.80
C THR A 264 -8.64 12.28 22.11
N SER A 265 -8.32 12.42 20.82
CA SER A 265 -8.69 13.57 19.99
C SER A 265 -9.14 13.12 18.60
N ASP A 266 -10.18 13.77 18.10
CA ASP A 266 -10.63 13.66 16.69
C ASP A 266 -10.28 14.93 15.89
N ARG A 267 -9.49 15.84 16.48
CA ARG A 267 -9.15 17.13 15.87
C ARG A 267 -7.83 17.05 15.13
N GLU A 268 -7.79 17.64 13.94
CA GLU A 268 -6.55 17.82 13.20
C GLU A 268 -5.60 18.74 13.97
N PRO A 269 -4.35 18.33 14.22
CA PRO A 269 -3.39 19.14 14.98
C PRO A 269 -2.77 20.27 14.12
N GLY A 270 -3.02 20.27 12.80
CA GLY A 270 -2.51 21.25 11.86
C GLY A 270 -2.74 20.78 10.41
N ALA A 271 -1.99 21.36 9.47
CA ALA A 271 -2.03 20.93 8.07
C ALA A 271 -1.74 19.43 7.97
N LEU A 272 -2.65 18.67 7.35
CA LEU A 272 -2.49 17.24 7.13
C LEU A 272 -1.96 16.97 5.73
N MET A 273 -1.19 15.89 5.61
CA MET A 273 -0.69 15.38 4.35
C MET A 273 -0.81 13.86 4.34
N ASN A 274 -1.23 13.31 3.18
CA ASN A 274 -1.27 11.87 2.92
C ASN A 274 -2.13 11.06 3.90
N TRP A 275 -3.16 11.68 4.50
CA TRP A 275 -4.13 10.99 5.35
C TRP A 275 -5.53 11.49 5.05
N ARG A 276 -6.39 10.58 4.61
CA ARG A 276 -7.78 10.87 4.21
C ARG A 276 -8.84 10.23 5.11
N TYR A 277 -8.41 9.41 6.05
CA TYR A 277 -9.30 8.66 6.94
C TYR A 277 -9.57 9.47 8.22
N PRO A 278 -10.61 9.12 9.01
CA PRO A 278 -10.85 9.75 10.30
C PRO A 278 -9.59 9.78 11.17
N ILE A 279 -9.36 10.90 11.87
CA ILE A 279 -8.11 11.17 12.58
C ILE A 279 -8.18 10.84 14.07
N ARG A 280 -9.13 10.01 14.51
CA ARG A 280 -9.24 9.63 15.93
C ARG A 280 -7.91 9.05 16.43
N HIS A 281 -7.26 9.71 17.38
CA HIS A 281 -5.92 9.36 17.86
C HIS A 281 -5.77 9.57 19.37
N LEU A 282 -4.77 8.91 19.95
CA LEU A 282 -4.25 9.21 21.28
C LEU A 282 -3.16 10.27 21.17
N HIS A 283 -3.14 11.27 22.04
CA HIS A 283 -2.20 12.38 22.05
C HIS A 283 -1.64 12.65 23.46
N ALA A 284 -0.34 12.88 23.56
CA ALA A 284 0.32 13.36 24.78
C ALA A 284 1.47 14.33 24.46
N ASP A 285 1.61 15.39 25.27
CA ASP A 285 2.74 16.34 25.19
C ASP A 285 3.71 16.24 26.37
N ARG A 286 3.36 15.43 27.38
CA ARG A 286 4.10 15.32 28.63
C ARG A 286 5.06 14.13 28.63
N GLU A 287 6.25 14.32 29.20
CA GLU A 287 7.38 13.38 29.20
C GLU A 287 7.21 12.14 30.10
N ASP A 288 6.13 12.08 30.89
CA ASP A 288 5.78 10.95 31.75
C ASP A 288 4.59 10.14 31.21
N ALA A 289 4.03 10.52 30.06
CA ALA A 289 2.90 9.80 29.47
C ALA A 289 3.33 8.40 29.00
N SER A 290 2.49 7.40 29.28
CA SER A 290 2.73 6.02 28.92
C SER A 290 1.49 5.35 28.32
N LEU A 291 1.73 4.48 27.34
CA LEU A 291 0.70 3.75 26.60
C LEU A 291 1.06 2.28 26.54
N THR A 292 0.17 1.39 26.95
CA THR A 292 0.34 -0.06 26.82
C THR A 292 -0.77 -0.63 25.96
N PHE A 293 -0.42 -1.53 25.05
CA PHE A 293 -1.39 -2.34 24.32
C PHE A 293 -0.90 -3.79 24.18
N ARG A 294 -1.83 -4.68 23.86
CA ARG A 294 -1.53 -6.08 23.54
C ARG A 294 -2.04 -6.46 22.17
N THR A 295 -1.33 -7.41 21.56
CA THR A 295 -1.75 -8.02 20.31
C THR A 295 -1.23 -9.44 20.20
N ILE A 296 -1.65 -10.15 19.15
CA ILE A 296 -1.18 -11.49 18.83
C ILE A 296 -0.52 -11.45 17.46
N GLY A 297 0.73 -11.90 17.39
CA GLY A 297 1.53 -11.87 16.17
C GLY A 297 2.96 -12.32 16.43
N ARG A 298 3.76 -12.31 15.38
CA ARG A 298 5.22 -12.32 15.45
C ARG A 298 5.77 -10.93 15.73
N GLY A 299 5.09 -9.87 15.34
CA GLY A 299 5.54 -8.51 15.58
C GLY A 299 4.40 -7.53 15.80
N ALA A 300 4.77 -6.35 16.25
CA ALA A 300 3.87 -5.25 16.52
C ALA A 300 4.46 -3.93 16.01
N GLY A 301 3.66 -2.89 16.00
CA GLY A 301 4.09 -1.56 15.61
C GLY A 301 3.05 -0.51 15.96
N VAL A 302 3.31 0.72 15.54
CA VAL A 302 2.41 1.86 15.70
C VAL A 302 2.27 2.62 14.39
N VAL A 303 1.09 3.19 14.18
CA VAL A 303 0.88 4.25 13.20
C VAL A 303 0.82 5.55 13.97
N LEU A 304 1.73 6.46 13.66
CA LEU A 304 1.85 7.77 14.29
C LEU A 304 1.34 8.86 13.36
N LEU A 305 0.82 9.94 13.93
CA LEU A 305 0.59 11.19 13.22
C LEU A 305 1.73 12.16 13.55
N CYS A 306 2.79 12.13 12.73
CA CYS A 306 3.99 12.93 12.95
C CYS A 306 3.91 14.27 12.24
N GLY A 307 4.32 15.36 12.89
CA GLY A 307 4.32 16.72 12.36
C GLY A 307 5.25 17.67 13.14
N PRO A 308 5.02 19.00 13.07
CA PRO A 308 6.00 19.99 13.49
C PRO A 308 6.43 19.95 14.96
N ASP A 309 5.61 19.34 15.82
CA ASP A 309 5.84 19.22 17.25
C ASP A 309 6.14 17.78 17.70
N THR A 310 6.39 16.85 16.78
CA THR A 310 6.60 15.45 17.12
C THR A 310 7.88 15.23 17.91
N GLY A 311 7.73 14.51 19.03
CA GLY A 311 8.81 14.12 19.91
C GLY A 311 9.44 12.78 19.56
N ILE A 312 10.51 12.48 20.29
CA ILE A 312 11.10 11.15 20.36
C ILE A 312 10.42 10.39 21.49
N PHE A 313 10.10 9.11 21.24
CA PHE A 313 9.48 8.24 22.25
C PHE A 313 10.33 7.00 22.45
N GLU A 314 10.10 6.29 23.55
CA GLU A 314 10.70 4.98 23.79
C GLU A 314 9.64 3.88 23.73
N TYR A 315 10.05 2.68 23.34
CA TYR A 315 9.19 1.50 23.36
C TYR A 315 9.89 0.29 23.99
N SER A 316 9.09 -0.57 24.63
CA SER A 316 9.49 -1.89 25.11
C SER A 316 8.52 -2.93 24.57
N VAL A 317 9.05 -4.06 24.11
CA VAL A 317 8.28 -5.24 23.69
C VAL A 317 8.52 -6.35 24.70
N ASN A 318 7.45 -6.96 25.21
CA ASN A 318 7.47 -8.08 26.16
C ASN A 318 8.31 -7.82 27.43
N GLY A 319 8.34 -6.56 27.89
CA GLY A 319 9.11 -6.16 29.08
C GLY A 319 10.62 -6.14 28.87
N GLY A 320 11.09 -6.15 27.62
CA GLY A 320 12.49 -5.92 27.28
C GLY A 320 12.96 -4.49 27.55
N GLU A 321 14.23 -4.22 27.23
CA GLU A 321 14.79 -2.87 27.38
C GLU A 321 14.05 -1.85 26.52
N PHE A 322 13.87 -0.65 27.07
CA PHE A 322 13.32 0.48 26.33
C PHE A 322 14.30 0.92 25.24
N ARG A 323 13.77 1.14 24.04
CA ARG A 323 14.52 1.60 22.88
C ARG A 323 13.94 2.91 22.40
N GLU A 324 14.81 3.87 22.14
CA GLU A 324 14.44 5.15 21.58
C GLU A 324 14.03 5.02 20.10
N ALA A 325 13.02 5.78 19.71
CA ALA A 325 12.52 5.91 18.35
C ALA A 325 12.31 7.38 18.00
N ASN A 326 13.01 7.86 16.97
CA ASN A 326 12.78 9.17 16.37
C ASN A 326 11.96 9.02 15.08
N PRO A 327 10.65 9.35 15.09
CA PRO A 327 9.81 9.26 13.91
C PRO A 327 9.76 10.59 13.12
N PHE A 328 10.52 11.61 13.52
CA PHE A 328 10.53 12.92 12.86
C PHE A 328 11.33 12.86 11.56
N ASP A 329 10.68 13.22 10.44
CA ASP A 329 11.29 13.28 9.11
C ASP A 329 11.23 14.71 8.53
N ASP A 330 11.75 14.89 7.31
CA ASP A 330 11.79 16.21 6.66
C ASP A 330 10.40 16.82 6.44
N TRP A 331 9.37 15.97 6.23
CA TRP A 331 8.00 16.40 6.00
C TRP A 331 7.29 16.86 7.28
N CYS A 332 7.74 16.37 8.44
CA CYS A 332 7.22 16.83 9.73
C CYS A 332 7.39 18.35 9.91
N THR A 333 8.32 19.00 9.22
CA THR A 333 8.52 20.46 9.30
C THR A 333 7.38 21.28 8.69
N VAL A 334 6.55 20.69 7.84
CA VAL A 334 5.51 21.42 7.07
C VAL A 334 4.10 20.93 7.30
N ALA A 335 3.91 19.66 7.65
CA ALA A 335 2.60 19.05 7.81
C ALA A 335 2.64 17.85 8.76
N TYR A 336 1.47 17.43 9.22
CA TYR A 336 1.28 16.16 9.89
C TYR A 336 1.01 15.05 8.86
N ARG A 337 1.65 13.90 9.03
CA ARG A 337 1.50 12.75 8.13
C ARG A 337 1.55 11.42 8.87
N PRO A 338 1.02 10.33 8.29
CA PRO A 338 1.16 9.01 8.87
C PRO A 338 2.61 8.54 8.78
N VAL A 339 3.17 8.11 9.91
CA VAL A 339 4.47 7.42 9.97
C VAL A 339 4.27 6.08 10.63
N ILE A 340 4.76 5.02 9.99
CA ILE A 340 4.69 3.66 10.50
C ILE A 340 6.02 3.32 11.17
N LEU A 341 5.94 2.80 12.38
CA LEU A 341 7.09 2.22 13.06
C LEU A 341 6.77 0.78 13.46
N LEU A 342 7.48 -0.16 12.84
CA LEU A 342 7.42 -1.58 13.19
C LEU A 342 8.52 -1.87 14.21
N PHE A 343 8.15 -2.56 15.29
CA PHE A 343 9.09 -3.01 16.29
C PHE A 343 9.77 -4.32 15.85
N PRO A 344 10.91 -4.69 16.46
CA PRO A 344 11.56 -5.97 16.18
C PRO A 344 10.58 -7.13 16.33
N ALA A 345 10.57 -8.03 15.34
CA ALA A 345 9.73 -9.22 15.37
C ALA A 345 10.33 -10.30 16.26
N GLU A 346 9.45 -11.01 16.97
CA GLU A 346 9.72 -12.22 17.72
C GLU A 346 9.93 -13.43 16.79
N ARG A 347 10.67 -14.42 17.29
CA ARG A 347 10.96 -15.66 16.56
C ARG A 347 9.71 -16.51 16.33
N GLU A 348 8.79 -16.48 17.28
CA GLU A 348 7.55 -17.26 17.25
C GLU A 348 6.35 -16.33 17.36
N ARG A 349 5.22 -16.79 16.81
CA ARG A 349 3.95 -16.08 16.93
C ARG A 349 3.43 -16.27 18.36
N GLY A 350 3.06 -15.19 19.02
CA GLY A 350 2.56 -15.24 20.39
C GLY A 350 1.79 -13.98 20.78
N GLU A 351 1.44 -13.89 22.05
CA GLU A 351 0.96 -12.64 22.64
C GLU A 351 2.13 -11.67 22.78
N LEU A 352 1.92 -10.42 22.38
CA LEU A 352 2.88 -9.33 22.50
C LEU A 352 2.29 -8.25 23.41
N ARG A 353 3.06 -7.83 24.42
CA ARG A 353 2.76 -6.63 25.20
C ARG A 353 3.74 -5.53 24.82
N VAL A 354 3.23 -4.41 24.34
CA VAL A 354 4.04 -3.25 23.96
C VAL A 354 3.74 -2.10 24.91
N GLU A 355 4.79 -1.47 25.41
CA GLU A 355 4.73 -0.27 26.23
C GLU A 355 5.47 0.87 25.53
N LEU A 356 4.82 2.02 25.38
CA LEU A 356 5.39 3.25 24.86
C LEU A 356 5.51 4.27 25.99
N ARG A 357 6.57 5.07 25.95
CA ARG A 357 6.77 6.22 26.84
C ARG A 357 7.10 7.44 26.00
N ASN A 358 6.33 8.50 26.19
CA ASN A 358 6.72 9.78 25.63
C ASN A 358 7.96 10.30 26.38
N THR A 359 8.83 11.05 25.73
CA THR A 359 10.05 11.58 26.38
C THR A 359 10.17 13.09 26.21
N ALA A 360 11.14 13.68 26.91
CA ALA A 360 11.54 15.07 26.70
C ALA A 360 12.40 15.28 25.43
N ASN A 361 12.83 14.19 24.78
CA ASN A 361 13.73 14.23 23.63
C ASN A 361 12.97 14.59 22.35
N LYS A 362 13.66 15.26 21.42
CA LYS A 362 13.13 15.62 20.11
C LYS A 362 14.24 15.83 19.09
N ASP A 363 13.89 15.73 17.80
CA ASP A 363 14.72 16.26 16.73
C ASP A 363 14.92 17.77 16.92
N GLY A 364 16.12 18.30 16.61
CA GLY A 364 16.43 19.72 16.76
C GLY A 364 15.54 20.66 15.93
N ARG A 365 14.88 20.12 14.88
CA ARG A 365 13.92 20.83 14.03
C ARG A 365 12.50 20.80 14.60
N SER A 366 12.20 19.93 15.56
CA SER A 366 10.87 19.80 16.15
C SER A 366 10.59 20.94 17.13
N ALA A 367 9.38 21.48 17.07
CA ALA A 367 8.89 22.52 17.96
C ALA A 367 8.44 21.97 19.33
N GLY A 368 8.25 20.65 19.47
CA GLY A 368 7.66 20.04 20.66
C GLY A 368 8.09 18.60 20.90
N THR A 369 7.41 17.95 21.83
CA THR A 369 7.62 16.55 22.26
C THR A 369 6.31 15.76 22.19
N GLY A 370 5.44 16.12 21.26
CA GLY A 370 4.12 15.52 21.10
C GLY A 370 4.22 14.10 20.54
N LEU A 371 3.44 13.19 21.11
CA LEU A 371 3.27 11.83 20.60
C LEU A 371 1.80 11.59 20.26
N ARG A 372 1.53 11.33 18.97
CA ARG A 372 0.18 11.08 18.45
C ARG A 372 0.11 9.69 17.82
N VAL A 373 -0.70 8.81 18.40
CA VAL A 373 -0.87 7.42 17.95
C VAL A 373 -2.24 7.28 17.28
N LEU A 374 -2.23 7.04 15.96
CA LEU A 374 -3.42 6.79 15.13
C LEU A 374 -3.93 5.36 15.24
N GLY A 375 -3.05 4.42 15.60
CA GLY A 375 -3.42 3.02 15.73
C GLY A 375 -2.22 2.13 16.01
N PHE A 376 -2.50 0.86 16.22
CA PHE A 376 -1.48 -0.16 16.47
C PHE A 376 -1.39 -1.13 15.31
N LEU A 377 -0.24 -1.78 15.18
CA LEU A 377 0.02 -2.76 14.14
C LEU A 377 0.32 -4.12 14.77
N SER A 378 -0.12 -5.17 14.09
CA SER A 378 0.23 -6.56 14.43
C SER A 378 0.53 -7.34 13.16
N HIS A 379 1.46 -8.27 13.20
CA HIS A 379 1.77 -9.16 12.07
C HIS A 379 2.45 -10.47 12.48
#